data_AF-A0A4R0YCZ5-F1
#
_entry.id   AF-A0A4R0YCZ5-F1
#
_cell.length_a   1.000
_cell.length_b   1.000
_cell.length_c   1.000
_cell.angle_alpha   90.00
_cell.angle_beta   90.00
_cell.angle_gamma   90.00
#
_symmetry.space_group_name_H-M   'P 1'
#
loop_
_entity.id
_entity.type
_entity.pdbx_description
1 polymer ?
#
loop_
_entity_poly.entity_id
_entity_poly.type
_entity_poly.pdbx_seq_one_letter_code
_entity_poly.pdbx_strand_id
1 'polypeptide(L)'
;MPLPDLFAGLAVLGFGLIGLWQAWAIPVSPLHAQVGPKAIPYVVAAGLTALGAGLVGAALRGGWSHGIEELAGAAPPNRRALGFLFAGLLANLVLIGPAGFSIAASVQFVLVAAAFGSRSMARDLLIALPLTLLAWFLFVQGLGVNIGAGLLEGFILRLLGQEPV
;
A
#
# COMPACT_ATOMS: atom_id res chain seq x y z
N MET A 1 22.95 19.93 9.64
CA MET A 1 21.64 19.42 9.20
C MET A 1 21.69 17.90 9.19
N PRO A 2 20.82 17.21 9.93
CA PRO A 2 20.66 15.77 9.75
C PRO A 2 19.99 15.52 8.40
N LEU A 3 20.81 15.22 7.39
CA LEU A 3 20.37 14.74 6.08
C LEU A 3 19.28 13.65 6.14
N PRO A 4 19.38 12.62 7.02
CA PRO A 4 18.36 11.57 7.08
C PRO A 4 16.99 12.06 7.57
N ASP A 5 16.96 12.98 8.54
CA ASP A 5 15.71 13.52 9.08
C ASP A 5 14.99 14.37 8.03
N LEU A 6 15.75 15.19 7.30
CA LEU A 6 15.19 15.98 6.22
C LEU A 6 14.65 15.07 5.11
N PHE A 7 15.38 14.02 4.74
CA PHE A 7 14.92 13.05 3.75
C PHE A 7 13.62 12.36 4.19
N ALA A 8 13.54 11.90 5.45
CA ALA A 8 12.33 11.30 5.99
C ALA A 8 11.15 12.26 5.98
N GLY A 9 11.34 13.50 6.43
CA GLY A 9 10.32 14.55 6.40
C GLY A 9 9.83 14.86 4.98
N LEU A 10 10.76 15.01 4.02
CA LEU A 10 10.44 15.24 2.61
C LEU A 10 9.71 14.06 1.97
N ALA A 11 10.08 12.82 2.30
CA ALA A 11 9.41 11.63 1.80
C ALA A 11 7.96 11.57 2.27
N VAL A 12 7.71 11.76 3.57
CA VAL A 12 6.35 11.79 4.14
C VAL A 12 5.52 12.91 3.53
N LEU A 13 6.10 14.12 3.41
CA LEU A 13 5.44 15.26 2.78
C LEU A 13 5.10 14.96 1.31
N GLY A 14 6.03 14.37 0.56
CA GLY A 14 5.84 13.98 -0.83
C GLY A 14 4.70 12.97 -0.99
N PHE A 15 4.67 11.91 -0.17
CA PHE A 15 3.57 10.93 -0.20
C PHE A 15 2.22 11.57 0.17
N GLY A 16 2.17 12.48 1.14
CA GLY A 16 0.96 13.23 1.48
C GLY A 16 0.46 14.07 0.31
N LEU A 17 1.35 14.81 -0.36
CA LEU A 17 1.00 15.64 -1.53
C LEU A 17 0.52 14.80 -2.72
N ILE A 18 1.19 13.68 -3.00
CA ILE A 18 0.74 12.72 -4.02
C ILE A 18 -0.65 12.18 -3.65
N GLY A 19 -0.88 11.84 -2.38
CA GLY A 19 -2.17 11.39 -1.88
C GLY A 19 -3.28 12.43 -2.06
N LEU A 20 -2.98 13.71 -1.78
CA LEU A 20 -3.93 14.82 -2.00
C LEU A 20 -4.25 14.98 -3.48
N TRP A 21 -3.24 14.90 -4.34
CA TRP A 21 -3.43 14.98 -5.80
C TRP A 21 -4.31 13.83 -6.30
N GLN A 22 -4.04 12.59 -5.86
CA GLN A 22 -4.85 11.42 -6.20
C GLN A 22 -6.28 11.54 -5.68
N ALA A 23 -6.46 11.97 -4.42
CA ALA A 23 -7.79 12.17 -3.84
C ALA A 23 -8.60 13.23 -4.59
N TRP A 24 -7.92 14.27 -5.08
CA TRP A 24 -8.55 15.30 -5.90
C TRP A 24 -8.96 14.77 -7.28
N ALA A 25 -8.10 13.96 -7.91
CA ALA A 25 -8.30 13.35 -9.23
C ALA A 25 -9.40 12.28 -9.30
N ILE A 26 -9.87 11.74 -8.17
CA ILE A 26 -10.98 10.77 -8.14
C ILE A 26 -12.22 11.38 -8.84
N PRO A 27 -12.86 10.72 -9.82
CA PRO A 27 -14.12 11.22 -10.40
C PRO A 27 -15.25 11.19 -9.34
N VAL A 28 -16.06 12.25 -9.26
CA VAL A 28 -17.25 12.24 -8.40
C VAL A 28 -18.37 11.46 -9.11
N SER A 29 -18.71 10.27 -8.62
CA SER A 29 -19.91 9.57 -9.09
C SER A 29 -21.18 10.27 -8.55
N PRO A 30 -22.25 10.45 -9.34
CA PRO A 30 -23.48 11.16 -8.93
C PRO A 30 -24.30 10.49 -7.80
N LEU A 31 -23.86 9.34 -7.27
CA LEU A 31 -24.58 8.62 -6.22
C LEU A 31 -24.36 9.27 -4.85
N HIS A 32 -25.46 9.78 -4.31
CA HIS A 32 -25.55 10.57 -3.09
C HIS A 32 -25.21 9.76 -1.83
N ALA A 33 -23.93 9.59 -1.54
CA ALA A 33 -23.47 9.26 -0.20
C ALA A 33 -23.34 10.56 0.62
N GLN A 34 -23.92 10.60 1.83
CA GLN A 34 -23.80 11.74 2.77
C GLN A 34 -22.34 12.12 3.07
N VAL A 35 -21.43 11.15 2.95
CA VAL A 35 -19.98 11.36 2.97
C VAL A 35 -19.43 10.82 1.66
N GLY A 36 -18.91 11.70 0.81
CA GLY A 36 -18.36 11.29 -0.49
C GLY A 36 -17.16 10.34 -0.32
N PRO A 37 -16.93 9.41 -1.27
CA PRO A 37 -15.84 8.43 -1.21
C PRO A 37 -14.44 9.06 -1.15
N LYS A 38 -14.34 10.36 -1.44
CA LYS A 38 -13.12 11.15 -1.33
C LYS A 38 -12.78 11.59 0.09
N ALA A 39 -13.74 11.64 1.01
CA ALA A 39 -13.55 12.28 2.31
C ALA A 39 -12.45 11.59 3.13
N ILE A 40 -12.49 10.27 3.24
CA ILE A 40 -11.48 9.50 3.99
C ILE A 40 -10.09 9.64 3.36
N PRO A 41 -9.89 9.39 2.04
CA PRO A 41 -8.59 9.61 1.40
C PRO A 41 -8.05 11.03 1.61
N TYR A 42 -8.92 12.03 1.52
CA TYR A 42 -8.54 13.44 1.66
C TYR A 42 -8.09 13.77 3.09
N VAL A 43 -8.82 13.32 4.11
CA VAL A 43 -8.46 13.52 5.52
C VAL A 43 -7.12 12.86 5.84
N VAL A 44 -6.92 11.62 5.40
CA VAL A 44 -5.67 10.89 5.63
C VAL A 44 -4.51 11.59 4.91
N ALA A 45 -4.69 11.97 3.65
CA ALA A 45 -3.65 12.67 2.88
C ALA A 45 -3.32 14.04 3.47
N ALA A 46 -4.32 14.82 3.88
CA ALA A 46 -4.13 16.11 4.53
C ALA A 46 -3.38 15.99 5.87
N GLY A 47 -3.76 15.01 6.70
CA GLY A 47 -3.07 14.70 7.94
C GLY A 47 -1.61 14.31 7.70
N LEU A 48 -1.36 13.45 6.70
CA LEU A 48 -0.01 13.04 6.32
C LEU A 48 0.83 14.22 5.81
N THR A 49 0.26 15.11 5.00
CA THR A 49 0.91 16.35 4.54
C THR A 49 1.25 17.27 5.71
N ALA A 50 0.33 17.45 6.67
CA ALA A 50 0.57 18.29 7.84
C ALA A 50 1.71 17.74 8.71
N LEU A 51 1.72 16.42 8.95
CA LEU A 51 2.81 15.75 9.68
C LEU A 51 4.13 15.85 8.90
N GLY A 52 4.12 15.64 7.59
CA GLY A 52 5.30 15.80 6.73
C GLY A 52 5.88 17.21 6.78
N ALA A 53 5.03 18.25 6.73
CA ALA A 53 5.46 19.64 6.87
C ALA A 53 6.06 19.91 8.26
N GLY A 54 5.44 19.37 9.32
CA GLY A 54 5.96 19.43 10.69
C GLY A 54 7.34 18.77 10.81
N LEU A 55 7.52 17.59 10.21
CA LEU A 55 8.80 16.88 10.18
C LEU A 55 9.85 17.68 9.42
N VAL A 56 9.55 18.21 8.23
CA VAL A 56 10.50 19.09 7.52
C VAL A 56 10.88 20.29 8.38
N GLY A 57 9.91 20.94 9.04
CA GLY A 57 10.17 22.02 9.98
C GLY A 57 11.08 21.62 11.14
N ALA A 58 10.87 20.45 11.73
CA ALA A 58 11.72 19.92 12.80
C ALA A 58 13.14 19.58 12.30
N ALA A 59 13.26 19.00 11.10
CA ALA A 59 14.54 18.69 10.48
C ALA A 59 15.38 19.95 10.23
N LEU A 60 14.73 21.03 9.78
CA LEU A 60 15.37 22.33 9.56
C LEU A 60 15.81 23.02 10.85
N ARG A 61 15.14 22.75 11.98
CA ARG A 61 15.44 23.34 13.32
C ARG A 61 16.53 22.60 14.10
N GLY A 62 17.14 21.55 13.53
CA GLY A 62 18.18 20.76 14.19
C GLY A 62 17.98 19.25 14.07
N GLY A 63 16.79 18.83 13.63
CA GLY A 63 16.37 17.42 13.51
C GLY A 63 16.26 16.70 14.84
N TRP A 64 15.71 15.49 14.78
CA TRP A 64 15.36 14.67 15.94
C TRP A 64 16.29 13.48 16.14
N SER A 65 17.00 13.04 15.08
CA SER A 65 17.90 11.88 15.11
C SER A 65 19.01 11.99 16.15
N HIS A 66 19.56 13.20 16.36
CA HIS A 66 20.69 13.41 17.25
C HIS A 66 20.40 13.07 18.73
N GLY A 67 19.13 13.09 19.14
CA GLY A 67 18.71 12.76 20.51
C GLY A 67 18.39 11.28 20.73
N ILE A 68 18.50 10.43 19.70
CA ILE A 68 18.10 9.01 19.75
C ILE A 68 19.37 8.15 19.74
N GLU A 69 19.80 7.73 20.93
CA GLU A 69 21.04 6.95 21.12
C GLU A 69 21.00 5.59 20.41
N GLU A 70 19.82 4.98 20.31
CA GLU A 70 19.59 3.73 19.55
C GLU A 70 19.80 3.89 18.04
N LEU A 71 19.67 5.10 17.50
CA LEU A 71 19.89 5.36 16.08
C LEU A 71 21.38 5.45 15.73
N ALA A 72 22.22 5.84 16.69
CA ALA A 72 23.67 5.93 16.52
C ALA A 72 24.33 4.55 16.38
N GLY A 73 23.73 3.50 16.97
CA GLY A 73 24.18 2.11 16.88
C GLY A 73 23.43 1.26 15.84
N ALA A 74 22.50 1.85 15.08
CA ALA A 74 21.64 1.10 14.18
C ALA A 74 22.44 0.50 13.01
N ALA A 75 22.19 -0.78 12.71
CA ALA A 75 22.77 -1.43 11.54
C ALA A 75 22.34 -0.73 10.24
N PRO A 76 23.21 -0.70 9.21
CA PRO A 76 22.85 -0.09 7.93
C PRO A 76 21.60 -0.75 7.32
N PRO A 77 20.77 0.01 6.58
CA PRO A 77 19.55 -0.51 5.99
C PRO A 77 19.81 -1.75 5.13
N ASN A 78 19.02 -2.80 5.32
CA ASN A 78 19.12 -4.00 4.50
C ASN A 78 18.60 -3.72 3.08
N ARG A 79 19.50 -3.33 2.18
CA ARG A 79 19.20 -2.99 0.78
C ARG A 79 18.53 -4.15 0.03
N ARG A 80 18.84 -5.39 0.40
CA ARG A 80 18.23 -6.58 -0.20
C ARG A 80 16.76 -6.70 0.19
N ALA A 81 16.44 -6.53 1.47
CA ALA A 81 15.06 -6.50 1.94
C ALA A 81 14.29 -5.34 1.28
N LEU A 82 14.90 -4.16 1.20
CA LEU A 82 14.29 -3.01 0.52
C LEU A 82 14.01 -3.31 -0.97
N GLY A 83 14.93 -3.98 -1.67
CA GLY A 83 14.73 -4.41 -3.05
C GLY A 83 13.54 -5.37 -3.22
N PHE A 84 13.38 -6.33 -2.31
CA PHE A 84 12.23 -7.25 -2.32
C PHE A 84 10.90 -6.54 -2.03
N LEU A 85 10.90 -5.56 -1.11
CA LEU A 85 9.70 -4.75 -0.84
C LEU A 85 9.27 -3.95 -2.07
N PHE A 86 10.22 -3.27 -2.74
CA PHE A 86 9.94 -2.56 -3.99
C PHE A 86 9.52 -3.51 -5.12
N ALA A 87 10.16 -4.66 -5.26
CA ALA A 87 9.78 -5.66 -6.24
C ALA A 87 8.36 -6.19 -5.98
N GLY A 88 7.99 -6.41 -4.72
CA GLY A 88 6.64 -6.80 -4.32
C GLY A 88 5.59 -5.78 -4.72
N LEU A 89 5.85 -4.50 -4.46
CA LEU A 89 4.97 -3.40 -4.83
C LEU A 89 4.81 -3.28 -6.36
N LEU A 90 5.91 -3.33 -7.11
CA LEU A 90 5.87 -3.27 -8.58
C LEU A 90 5.18 -4.49 -9.18
N ALA A 91 5.44 -5.68 -8.64
CA ALA A 91 4.76 -6.90 -9.07
C ALA A 91 3.25 -6.77 -8.83
N ASN A 92 2.82 -6.27 -7.67
CA ASN A 92 1.40 -6.03 -7.42
C ASN A 92 0.79 -5.08 -8.45
N LEU A 93 1.43 -3.94 -8.70
CA LEU A 93 0.94 -2.92 -9.63
C LEU A 93 0.81 -3.44 -11.07
N VAL A 94 1.74 -4.29 -11.50
CA VAL A 94 1.72 -4.88 -12.86
C VAL A 94 0.73 -6.03 -12.95
N LEU A 95 0.60 -6.86 -11.90
CA LEU A 95 -0.26 -8.04 -11.91
C LEU A 95 -1.73 -7.72 -11.61
N ILE A 96 -2.04 -6.64 -10.90
CA ILE A 96 -3.42 -6.36 -10.47
C ILE A 96 -4.39 -6.21 -11.66
N GLY A 97 -3.92 -5.64 -12.77
CA GLY A 97 -4.69 -5.52 -14.00
C GLY A 97 -5.04 -6.87 -14.65
N PRO A 98 -4.05 -7.65 -15.11
CA PRO A 98 -4.30 -8.90 -15.83
C PRO A 98 -4.65 -10.10 -14.92
N ALA A 99 -4.06 -10.19 -13.73
CA ALA A 99 -4.13 -11.38 -12.87
C ALA A 99 -5.16 -11.23 -11.73
N GLY A 100 -5.67 -10.02 -11.47
CA GLY A 100 -6.64 -9.76 -10.42
C GLY A 100 -6.00 -9.49 -9.06
N PHE A 101 -6.83 -9.03 -8.12
CA PHE A 101 -6.39 -8.63 -6.79
C PHE A 101 -5.74 -9.78 -6.02
N SER A 102 -6.36 -10.97 -6.01
CA SER A 102 -5.92 -12.07 -5.13
C SER A 102 -4.55 -12.60 -5.53
N ILE A 103 -4.30 -12.78 -6.84
CA ILE A 103 -2.99 -13.23 -7.34
C ILE A 103 -1.94 -12.16 -7.13
N ALA A 104 -2.23 -10.91 -7.49
CA ALA A 104 -1.30 -9.81 -7.35
C ALA A 104 -0.90 -9.59 -5.88
N ALA A 105 -1.87 -9.65 -4.95
CA ALA A 105 -1.63 -9.52 -3.52
C ALA A 105 -0.85 -10.72 -2.95
N SER A 106 -1.10 -11.93 -3.46
CA SER A 106 -0.36 -13.12 -3.07
C SER A 106 1.11 -13.05 -3.47
N VAL A 107 1.40 -12.60 -4.70
CA VAL A 107 2.78 -12.41 -5.17
C VAL A 107 3.49 -11.34 -4.36
N GLN A 108 2.82 -10.22 -4.07
CA GLN A 108 3.35 -9.19 -3.17
C GLN A 108 3.68 -9.76 -1.80
N PHE A 109 2.77 -10.53 -1.21
CA PHE A 109 2.97 -11.14 0.10
C PHE A 109 4.20 -12.04 0.14
N VAL A 110 4.38 -12.92 -0.85
CA VAL A 110 5.54 -13.81 -0.94
C VAL A 110 6.84 -13.02 -1.05
N LEU A 111 6.86 -11.94 -1.85
CA LEU A 111 8.04 -11.09 -1.99
C LEU A 111 8.37 -10.32 -0.71
N VAL A 112 7.34 -9.84 0.01
CA VAL A 112 7.52 -9.20 1.32
C VAL A 112 8.03 -10.22 2.35
N ALA A 113 7.49 -11.43 2.38
CA ALA A 113 7.96 -12.50 3.27
C ALA A 113 9.43 -12.87 2.99
N ALA A 114 9.83 -12.90 1.71
CA ALA A 114 11.22 -13.06 1.31
C ALA A 114 12.10 -11.89 1.77
N ALA A 115 11.59 -10.66 1.81
CA ALA A 115 12.30 -9.49 2.35
C ALA A 115 12.63 -9.66 3.84
N PHE A 116 11.73 -10.28 4.61
CA PHE A 116 11.94 -10.60 6.03
C PHE A 116 12.77 -11.85 6.27
N GLY A 117 13.23 -12.53 5.22
CA GLY A 117 14.13 -13.68 5.33
C GLY A 117 13.45 -15.04 5.26
N SER A 118 12.17 -15.11 4.86
CA SER A 118 11.55 -16.41 4.57
C SER A 118 12.30 -17.13 3.45
N ARG A 119 12.57 -18.42 3.66
CA ARG A 119 13.19 -19.31 2.67
C ARG A 119 12.17 -20.23 1.99
N SER A 120 10.90 -20.18 2.39
CA SER A 120 9.87 -21.12 1.93
C SER A 120 8.76 -20.40 1.21
N MET A 121 9.04 -19.97 -0.03
CA MET A 121 8.07 -19.29 -0.89
C MET A 121 6.78 -20.10 -1.08
N ALA A 122 6.85 -21.43 -1.04
CA ALA A 122 5.68 -22.30 -1.12
C ALA A 122 4.75 -22.17 0.11
N ARG A 123 5.30 -22.08 1.33
CA ARG A 123 4.50 -21.87 2.54
C ARG A 123 3.87 -20.48 2.54
N ASP A 124 4.65 -19.48 2.13
CA ASP A 124 4.17 -18.10 2.05
C ASP A 124 3.02 -17.99 1.04
N LEU A 125 3.12 -18.67 -0.10
CA LEU A 125 2.05 -18.72 -1.09
C LEU A 125 0.80 -19.45 -0.58
N LEU A 126 0.97 -20.58 0.11
CA LEU A 126 -0.13 -21.34 0.71
C LEU A 126 -0.90 -20.55 1.77
N ILE A 127 -0.26 -19.59 2.43
CA ILE A 127 -0.91 -18.69 3.41
C ILE A 127 -1.50 -17.47 2.69
N ALA A 128 -0.77 -16.90 1.75
CA ALA A 128 -1.17 -15.68 1.05
C ALA A 128 -2.42 -15.88 0.19
N LEU A 129 -2.49 -17.00 -0.52
CA LEU A 129 -3.60 -17.29 -1.44
C LEU A 129 -4.96 -17.32 -0.73
N PRO A 130 -5.19 -18.12 0.33
CA PRO A 130 -6.48 -18.11 1.04
C PRO A 130 -6.75 -16.78 1.75
N LEU A 131 -5.73 -16.12 2.29
CA LEU A 131 -5.91 -14.83 2.98
C LEU A 131 -6.38 -13.73 2.01
N THR A 132 -5.75 -13.65 0.84
CA THR A 132 -6.08 -12.64 -0.19
C THR A 132 -7.42 -12.92 -0.85
N LEU A 133 -7.75 -14.20 -1.08
CA LEU A 133 -9.07 -14.62 -1.55
C LEU A 133 -10.17 -14.29 -0.53
N LEU A 134 -9.92 -14.52 0.76
CA LEU A 134 -10.87 -14.18 1.82
C LEU A 134 -11.10 -12.68 1.89
N ALA A 135 -10.04 -11.88 1.79
CA ALA A 135 -10.14 -10.43 1.73
C ALA A 135 -10.96 -9.99 0.51
N TRP A 136 -10.67 -10.53 -0.67
CA TRP A 136 -11.45 -10.26 -1.89
C TRP A 136 -12.94 -10.60 -1.70
N PHE A 137 -13.24 -11.78 -1.17
CA PHE A 137 -14.61 -12.21 -0.92
C PHE A 137 -15.33 -11.28 0.05
N LEU A 138 -14.66 -10.84 1.13
CA LEU A 138 -15.21 -9.90 2.09
C LEU A 138 -15.54 -8.55 1.44
N PHE A 139 -14.72 -8.07 0.51
CA PHE A 139 -14.98 -6.82 -0.19
C PHE A 139 -16.09 -6.94 -1.22
N VAL A 140 -16.12 -8.03 -1.99
CA VAL A 140 -17.17 -8.26 -2.99
C VAL A 140 -18.51 -8.51 -2.32
N GLN A 141 -18.59 -9.43 -1.36
CA GLN A 141 -19.86 -9.80 -0.73
C GLN A 141 -20.24 -8.89 0.45
N GLY A 142 -19.26 -8.39 1.20
CA GLY A 142 -19.51 -7.55 2.37
C GLY A 142 -19.73 -6.08 2.02
N LEU A 143 -19.02 -5.56 1.01
CA LEU A 143 -19.12 -4.15 0.61
C LEU A 143 -19.74 -3.94 -0.78
N GLY A 144 -19.94 -4.99 -1.59
CA GLY A 144 -20.47 -4.84 -2.95
C GLY A 144 -19.51 -4.13 -3.91
N VAL A 145 -18.23 -3.99 -3.54
CA VAL A 145 -17.22 -3.25 -4.32
C VAL A 145 -16.31 -4.25 -5.03
N ASN A 146 -16.30 -4.22 -6.36
CA ASN A 146 -15.37 -5.01 -7.17
C ASN A 146 -14.02 -4.28 -7.26
N ILE A 147 -13.01 -4.79 -6.56
CA ILE A 147 -11.67 -4.16 -6.43
C ILE A 147 -10.69 -4.69 -7.50
N GLY A 148 -11.15 -5.56 -8.39
CA GLY A 148 -10.34 -6.13 -9.46
C GLY A 148 -10.73 -7.58 -9.71
N ALA A 149 -11.59 -7.79 -10.71
CA ALA A 149 -11.92 -9.11 -11.21
C ALA A 149 -10.88 -9.53 -12.26
N GLY A 150 -9.79 -10.16 -11.84
CA GLY A 150 -8.83 -10.77 -12.76
C GLY A 150 -9.36 -12.08 -13.35
N LEU A 151 -8.48 -12.80 -14.04
CA LEU A 151 -8.81 -14.09 -14.67
C LEU A 151 -9.40 -15.12 -13.68
N LEU A 152 -8.94 -15.15 -12.42
CA LEU A 152 -9.45 -16.08 -11.40
C LEU A 152 -10.80 -15.64 -10.85
N GLU A 153 -10.94 -14.37 -10.48
CA GLU A 153 -12.21 -13.81 -10.03
C GLU A 153 -13.29 -13.90 -11.12
N GLY A 154 -12.95 -13.62 -12.38
CA GLY A 154 -13.84 -13.79 -13.52
C GLY A 154 -14.23 -15.24 -13.79
N PHE A 155 -13.32 -16.20 -13.54
CA PHE A 155 -13.65 -17.63 -13.61
C PHE A 155 -14.59 -18.05 -12.48
N ILE A 156 -14.35 -17.59 -11.24
CA ILE A 156 -15.20 -17.88 -10.08
C ILE A 156 -16.60 -17.26 -10.23
N LEU A 157 -16.70 -16.02 -10.71
CA LEU A 157 -17.97 -15.34 -10.98
C LEU A 157 -18.78 -16.07 -12.05
N ARG A 158 -18.13 -16.51 -13.14
CA ARG A 158 -18.76 -17.36 -14.17
C ARG A 158 -19.22 -18.71 -13.61
N LEU A 159 -18.46 -19.32 -12.71
CA LEU A 159 -18.84 -20.58 -12.06
C LEU A 159 -20.03 -20.41 -11.10
N LEU A 160 -20.20 -19.22 -10.52
CA LEU A 160 -21.32 -18.83 -9.66
C LEU A 160 -22.53 -18.29 -10.44
N GLY A 161 -22.48 -18.22 -11.78
CA GLY A 161 -23.58 -17.73 -12.61
C GLY A 161 -23.82 -16.21 -12.50
N GLN A 162 -22.78 -15.44 -12.15
CA GLN A 162 -22.82 -13.98 -12.11
C GLN A 162 -21.95 -13.44 -13.26
N GLU A 163 -22.54 -12.62 -14.14
CA GLU A 163 -21.80 -12.02 -15.26
C GLU A 163 -20.70 -11.09 -14.73
N PRO A 164 -19.46 -11.21 -15.23
CA PRO A 164 -18.41 -10.25 -14.89
C PRO A 164 -18.77 -8.89 -15.50
N VAL A 165 -19.14 -7.94 -14.65
CA VAL A 165 -19.30 -6.51 -15.02
C VAL A 165 -17.94 -5.86 -15.23
#